data_AF-A0A951S4X5-F1
#
_entry.id   AF-A0A951S4X5-F1
#
_cell.length_a   1.000
_cell.length_b   1.000
_cell.length_c   1.000
_cell.angle_alpha   90.00
_cell.angle_beta   90.00
_cell.angle_gamma   90.00
#
_symmetry.space_group_name_H-M   'P 1'
#
loop_
_entity.id
_entity.type
_entity.pdbx_description
1 polymer ?
#
loop_
_entity_poly.entity_id
_entity_poly.type
_entity_poly.pdbx_seq_one_letter_code
_entity_poly.pdbx_strand_id
1 'polypeptide(L)'
;MEVHLLQTEINTKPTTLISLLDASLMSKTKNNKAIVGVLKKQETNISPDNIIYNPEFIDFFHKTIVAFSAFVTGVNPISTNGFMYVIDERSKTPESPLQEDIIGSFEVIAGVINNESYVPNVHYRLISANGVFQLPKQMEKVLLAALLA
;
A
#
# COMPACT_ATOMS: atom_id res chain seq x y z
N MET A 1 -1.20 -9.51 2.33
CA MET A 1 -1.98 -9.03 1.18
C MET A 1 -1.94 -10.01 0.03
N GLU A 2 -3.09 -10.28 -0.58
CA GLU A 2 -3.22 -11.08 -1.81
C GLU A 2 -3.40 -10.15 -3.01
N VAL A 3 -2.85 -10.54 -4.17
CA VAL A 3 -3.06 -9.83 -5.44
C VAL A 3 -3.54 -10.82 -6.51
N HIS A 4 -4.35 -10.31 -7.43
CA HIS A 4 -4.89 -11.06 -8.55
C HIS A 4 -4.37 -10.48 -9.87
N LEU A 5 -4.00 -11.37 -10.80
CA LEU A 5 -3.63 -11.00 -12.16
C LEU A 5 -4.87 -11.06 -13.06
N LEU A 6 -5.29 -9.90 -13.57
CA LEU A 6 -6.48 -9.78 -14.39
C LEU A 6 -6.10 -9.47 -15.84
N GLN A 7 -6.54 -10.29 -16.78
CA GLN A 7 -6.31 -10.06 -18.20
C GLN A 7 -7.31 -9.02 -18.72
N THR A 8 -6.82 -8.04 -19.47
CA THR A 8 -7.62 -7.02 -20.14
C THR A 8 -6.98 -6.58 -21.44
N GLU A 9 -7.64 -5.70 -22.18
CA GLU A 9 -7.07 -5.04 -23.35
C GLU A 9 -7.08 -3.52 -23.15
N ILE A 10 -5.91 -2.90 -23.31
CA ILE A 10 -5.77 -1.44 -23.30
C ILE A 10 -5.23 -1.04 -24.67
N ASN A 11 -5.96 -0.19 -25.40
CA ASN A 11 -5.59 0.23 -26.76
C ASN A 11 -5.26 -0.97 -27.66
N THR A 12 -6.14 -1.98 -27.67
CA THR A 12 -6.00 -3.24 -28.43
C THR A 12 -4.73 -4.05 -28.10
N LYS A 13 -4.08 -3.80 -26.96
CA LYS A 13 -2.94 -4.59 -26.48
C LYS A 13 -3.35 -5.42 -25.27
N PRO A 14 -3.14 -6.74 -25.30
CA PRO A 14 -3.29 -7.58 -24.11
C PRO A 14 -2.44 -7.04 -22.98
N THR A 15 -3.08 -6.82 -21.83
CA THR A 15 -2.48 -6.20 -20.65
C THR A 15 -2.91 -6.97 -19.41
N THR A 16 -1.94 -7.35 -18.58
CA THR A 16 -2.19 -7.91 -17.24
C THR A 16 -2.21 -6.79 -16.20
N LEU A 17 -3.35 -6.62 -15.54
CA LEU A 17 -3.51 -5.77 -14.35
C LEU A 17 -3.13 -6.55 -13.10
N ILE A 18 -2.50 -5.88 -12.14
CA ILE A 18 -2.30 -6.38 -10.77
C ILE A 18 -3.37 -5.70 -9.91
N SER A 19 -4.24 -6.47 -9.27
CA SER A 19 -5.40 -5.97 -8.51
C SER A 19 -5.46 -6.55 -7.11
N LEU A 20 -5.92 -5.76 -6.14
CA LEU A 20 -6.28 -6.26 -4.79
C LEU A 20 -7.66 -6.94 -4.76
N LEU A 21 -8.46 -6.77 -5.80
CA LEU A 21 -9.77 -7.39 -5.96
C LEU A 21 -9.72 -8.41 -7.10
N ASP A 22 -10.38 -9.55 -6.91
CA ASP A 22 -10.53 -10.57 -7.96
C ASP A 22 -11.40 -10.08 -9.13
N ALA A 23 -11.48 -10.89 -10.20
CA ALA A 23 -12.27 -10.55 -11.38
C ALA A 23 -13.77 -10.36 -11.08
N SER A 24 -14.32 -11.13 -10.13
CA SER A 24 -15.73 -11.08 -9.75
C SER A 24 -16.06 -9.76 -9.07
N LEU A 25 -15.26 -9.34 -8.10
CA LEU A 25 -15.40 -8.07 -7.38
C LEU A 25 -15.12 -6.88 -8.30
N MET A 26 -14.05 -6.95 -9.10
CA MET A 26 -13.73 -5.88 -10.07
C MET A 26 -14.85 -5.64 -11.08
N SER A 27 -15.53 -6.70 -11.55
CA SER A 27 -16.65 -6.55 -12.49
C SER A 27 -17.83 -5.76 -11.91
N LYS A 28 -17.99 -5.79 -10.58
CA LYS A 28 -19.06 -5.13 -9.83
C LYS A 28 -18.68 -3.70 -9.44
N THR A 29 -17.48 -3.50 -8.90
CA THR A 29 -17.06 -2.20 -8.34
C THR A 29 -16.48 -1.27 -9.39
N LYS A 30 -15.80 -1.80 -10.42
CA LYS A 30 -15.07 -1.03 -11.44
C LYS A 30 -14.15 0.05 -10.81
N ASN A 31 -13.53 -0.29 -9.69
CA ASN A 31 -12.75 0.66 -8.90
C ASN A 31 -11.27 0.65 -9.33
N ASN A 32 -10.83 1.69 -10.03
CA ASN A 32 -9.44 1.83 -10.46
C ASN A 32 -8.45 1.84 -9.29
N LYS A 33 -8.88 2.26 -8.09
CA LYS A 33 -8.05 2.27 -6.88
C LYS A 33 -7.75 0.87 -6.35
N ALA A 34 -8.38 -0.18 -6.88
CA ALA A 34 -8.02 -1.56 -6.57
C ALA A 34 -6.87 -2.08 -7.45
N ILE A 35 -6.56 -1.40 -8.56
CA ILE A 35 -5.51 -1.79 -9.49
C ILE A 35 -4.18 -1.22 -8.99
N VAL A 36 -3.31 -2.08 -8.45
CA VAL A 36 -1.95 -1.72 -7.99
C VAL A 36 -1.09 -1.19 -9.14
N GLY A 37 -1.23 -1.78 -10.32
CA GLY A 37 -0.47 -1.43 -11.51
C GLY A 37 -0.69 -2.40 -12.66
N VAL A 38 0.15 -2.28 -13.69
CA VAL A 38 0.12 -3.15 -14.87
C VAL A 38 1.50 -3.74 -15.13
N LEU A 39 1.53 -4.97 -15.65
CA LEU A 39 2.80 -5.58 -16.05
C LEU A 39 3.33 -4.95 -17.34
N LYS A 40 4.62 -4.58 -17.36
CA LYS A 40 5.30 -4.05 -18.57
C LYS A 40 5.41 -5.13 -19.65
N LYS A 41 5.72 -6.36 -19.23
CA LYS A 41 5.83 -7.56 -20.05
C LYS A 41 4.80 -8.57 -19.56
N GLN A 42 4.10 -9.22 -20.51
CA GLN A 42 3.12 -10.25 -20.20
C GLN A 42 3.84 -11.51 -19.73
N GLU A 43 4.06 -11.59 -18.42
CA GLU A 43 4.71 -12.69 -17.74
C GLU A 43 3.83 -13.12 -16.56
N THR A 44 3.90 -14.38 -16.16
CA THR A 44 3.11 -14.90 -15.03
C THR A 44 3.68 -14.47 -13.68
N ASN A 45 4.96 -14.11 -13.62
CA ASN A 45 5.63 -13.75 -12.38
C ASN A 45 5.68 -12.23 -12.20
N ILE A 46 5.20 -11.76 -11.05
CA ILE A 46 5.29 -10.37 -10.65
C ILE A 46 6.73 -10.10 -10.16
N SER A 47 7.41 -9.13 -10.74
CA SER A 47 8.70 -8.62 -10.25
C SER A 47 8.65 -7.10 -10.11
N PRO A 48 9.40 -6.51 -9.16
CA PRO A 48 9.39 -5.06 -8.95
C PRO A 48 9.71 -4.25 -10.21
N ASP A 49 10.59 -4.79 -11.07
CA ASP A 49 11.06 -4.10 -12.26
C ASP A 49 10.08 -4.22 -13.45
N ASN A 50 9.15 -5.18 -13.40
CA ASN A 50 8.19 -5.45 -14.47
C ASN A 50 6.82 -4.76 -14.25
N ILE A 51 6.75 -3.70 -13.42
CA ILE A 51 5.47 -3.07 -13.06
C ILE A 51 5.48 -1.58 -13.40
N ILE A 52 4.37 -1.11 -13.98
CA ILE A 52 4.01 0.30 -14.03
C ILE A 52 2.93 0.50 -12.98
N TYR A 53 3.27 1.19 -11.89
CA TYR A 53 2.33 1.42 -10.80
C TYR A 53 1.22 2.39 -11.18
N ASN A 54 0.04 2.14 -10.66
CA ASN A 54 -1.11 3.03 -10.83
C ASN A 54 -1.03 4.19 -9.83
N PRO A 55 -0.89 5.44 -10.28
CA PRO A 55 -0.82 6.59 -9.37
C PRO A 55 -2.10 6.78 -8.54
N GLU A 56 -3.28 6.40 -9.05
CA GLU A 56 -4.54 6.48 -8.28
C GLU A 56 -4.53 5.50 -7.10
N PHE A 57 -3.95 4.31 -7.30
CA PHE A 57 -3.76 3.35 -6.22
C PHE A 57 -2.77 3.87 -5.18
N ILE A 58 -1.63 4.42 -5.60
CA ILE A 58 -0.61 4.94 -4.69
C ILE A 58 -1.19 6.06 -3.81
N ASP A 59 -1.87 7.03 -4.42
CA ASP A 59 -2.54 8.11 -3.69
C ASP A 59 -3.59 7.57 -2.70
N PHE A 60 -4.44 6.64 -3.15
CA PHE A 60 -5.43 6.00 -2.30
C PHE A 60 -4.83 5.19 -1.14
N PHE A 61 -3.75 4.46 -1.39
CA PHE A 61 -3.01 3.69 -0.42
C PHE A 61 -2.50 4.61 0.70
N HIS A 62 -1.81 5.69 0.36
CA HIS A 62 -1.30 6.65 1.34
C HIS A 62 -2.41 7.36 2.11
N LYS A 63 -3.51 7.75 1.45
CA LYS A 63 -4.70 8.30 2.12
C LYS A 63 -5.30 7.31 3.13
N THR A 64 -5.26 6.01 2.83
CA THR A 64 -5.69 4.97 3.76
C THR A 64 -4.77 4.88 4.98
N ILE A 65 -3.46 5.03 4.81
CA ILE A 65 -2.51 5.08 5.94
C ILE A 65 -2.84 6.26 6.88
N VAL A 66 -3.08 7.44 6.31
CA VAL A 66 -3.46 8.65 7.08
C VAL A 66 -4.81 8.46 7.77
N ALA A 67 -5.80 7.90 7.08
CA ALA A 67 -7.10 7.61 7.69
C ALA A 67 -6.96 6.62 8.85
N PHE A 68 -6.10 5.60 8.72
CA PHE A 68 -5.85 4.64 9.79
C PHE A 68 -5.15 5.26 10.99
N SER A 69 -4.17 6.16 10.80
CA SER A 69 -3.43 6.76 11.91
C SER A 69 -4.35 7.53 12.86
N ALA A 70 -5.41 8.16 12.34
CA ALA A 70 -6.44 8.82 13.15
C ALA A 70 -7.18 7.88 14.12
N PHE A 71 -7.21 6.57 13.87
CA PHE A 71 -7.78 5.58 14.77
C PHE A 71 -6.77 5.01 15.77
N VAL A 72 -5.47 5.16 15.51
CA VAL A 72 -4.38 4.67 16.39
C VAL A 72 -3.90 5.75 17.36
N THR A 73 -4.16 7.03 17.07
CA THR A 73 -3.90 8.17 17.96
C THR A 73 -4.70 8.02 19.26
N GLY A 74 -4.09 7.38 20.26
CA GLY A 74 -4.72 7.13 21.57
C GLY A 74 -4.34 5.80 22.23
N VAL A 75 -3.70 4.87 21.51
CA VAL A 75 -3.49 3.49 22.01
C VAL A 75 -2.13 3.28 22.70
N ASN A 76 -1.11 4.09 22.40
CA ASN A 76 0.19 4.05 23.09
C ASN A 76 0.89 5.42 23.00
N PRO A 77 0.98 6.20 24.09
CA PRO A 77 1.78 7.42 24.08
C PRO A 77 3.26 7.04 23.95
N ILE A 78 3.87 7.34 22.81
CA ILE A 78 5.33 7.29 22.67
C ILE A 78 5.89 8.39 23.58
N SER A 79 6.79 8.08 24.50
CA SER A 79 7.25 9.06 25.51
C SER A 79 8.20 10.13 24.97
N THR A 80 8.45 10.18 23.67
CA THR A 80 9.45 11.05 23.04
C THR A 80 8.90 11.77 21.81
N ASN A 81 9.26 13.03 21.64
CA ASN A 81 9.11 13.74 20.37
C ASN A 81 9.97 13.07 19.30
N GLY A 82 9.55 13.14 18.03
CA GLY A 82 10.34 12.60 16.93
C GLY A 82 9.46 12.16 15.77
N PHE A 83 9.82 11.02 15.15
CA PHE A 83 9.08 10.46 14.04
C PHE A 83 8.65 9.03 14.35
N MET A 84 7.40 8.71 14.01
CA MET A 84 6.90 7.34 13.92
C MET A 84 6.97 6.90 12.46
N TYR A 85 7.67 5.81 12.19
CA TYR A 85 7.70 5.18 10.87
C TYR A 85 6.59 4.15 10.75
N VAL A 86 5.88 4.17 9.63
CA VAL A 86 4.95 3.12 9.24
C VAL A 86 5.74 2.08 8.46
N ILE A 87 5.85 0.87 9.01
CA ILE A 87 6.68 -0.20 8.47
C ILE A 87 5.78 -1.24 7.81
N ASP A 88 6.16 -1.67 6.62
CA ASP A 88 5.54 -2.79 5.90
C ASP A 88 5.80 -4.09 6.66
N GLU A 89 4.75 -4.86 6.98
CA GLU A 89 4.86 -6.10 7.75
C GLU A 89 5.61 -7.21 6.99
N ARG A 90 5.89 -7.03 5.69
CA ARG A 90 6.78 -7.94 4.96
C ARG A 90 8.26 -7.77 5.35
N SER A 91 8.60 -6.69 6.05
CA SER A 91 9.98 -6.42 6.49
C SER A 91 10.49 -7.56 7.36
N LYS A 92 11.65 -8.10 7.00
CA LYS A 92 12.32 -9.15 7.79
C LYS A 92 13.07 -8.58 8.99
N THR A 93 13.29 -7.27 9.03
CA THR A 93 14.04 -6.57 10.07
C THR A 93 13.26 -5.35 10.56
N PRO A 94 12.08 -5.52 11.19
CA PRO A 94 11.21 -4.39 11.56
C PRO A 94 11.86 -3.41 12.55
N GLU A 95 12.81 -3.86 13.40
CA GLU A 95 13.56 -2.99 14.32
C GLU A 95 14.62 -2.12 13.61
N SER A 96 14.99 -2.48 12.38
CA SER A 96 15.94 -1.76 11.53
C SER A 96 15.55 -1.99 10.06
N PRO A 97 14.42 -1.39 9.63
CA PRO A 97 13.84 -1.68 8.34
C PRO A 97 14.70 -1.11 7.22
N LEU A 98 14.72 -1.80 6.07
CA LEU A 98 15.26 -1.21 4.85
C LEU A 98 14.39 -0.03 4.42
N GLN A 99 14.98 0.96 3.75
CA GLN A 99 14.22 2.10 3.25
C GLN A 99 13.05 1.69 2.34
N GLU A 100 13.19 0.61 1.58
CA GLU A 100 12.11 0.12 0.70
C GLU A 100 10.93 -0.52 1.42
N ASP A 101 11.06 -0.78 2.73
CA ASP A 101 10.03 -1.36 3.60
C ASP A 101 9.42 -0.33 4.56
N ILE A 102 9.88 0.92 4.54
CA ILE A 102 9.25 2.03 5.27
C ILE A 102 8.20 2.66 4.34
N ILE A 103 6.93 2.60 4.70
CA ILE A 103 5.81 3.16 3.91
C ILE A 103 5.82 4.69 3.96
N GLY A 104 6.10 5.25 5.12
CA GLY A 104 6.12 6.69 5.36
C GLY A 104 6.32 7.00 6.83
N SER A 105 6.17 8.26 7.21
CA SER A 105 6.37 8.70 8.59
C SER A 105 5.37 9.76 9.00
N PHE A 106 5.12 9.84 10.30
CA PHE A 106 4.44 10.94 10.97
C PHE A 106 5.38 11.56 12.01
N GLU A 107 5.27 12.86 12.21
CA GLU A 107 5.81 13.54 13.37
C GLU A 107 5.01 13.16 14.62
N VAL A 108 5.72 13.01 15.74
CA VAL A 108 5.18 12.76 17.08
C VAL A 108 5.55 13.94 17.97
N ILE A 109 4.55 14.61 18.54
CA ILE A 109 4.69 15.76 19.42
C ILE A 109 4.02 15.43 20.74
N ALA A 110 4.78 15.52 21.84
CA ALA A 110 4.34 15.16 23.19
C ALA A 110 3.70 13.75 23.26
N GLY A 111 4.24 12.83 22.46
CA GLY A 111 3.76 11.44 22.37
C GLY A 111 2.48 11.22 21.60
N VAL A 112 1.98 12.24 20.90
CA VAL A 112 0.80 12.18 20.03
C VAL A 112 1.25 12.31 18.58
N ILE A 113 0.73 11.45 17.71
CA ILE A 113 0.95 11.53 16.27
C ILE A 113 0.27 12.80 15.73
N ASN A 114 1.02 13.63 15.03
CA ASN A 114 0.47 14.72 14.24
C ASN A 114 0.01 14.16 12.88
N ASN A 115 -1.28 13.86 12.72
CA ASN A 115 -1.80 13.24 11.49
C ASN A 115 -1.60 14.08 10.23
N GLU A 116 -1.49 15.41 10.36
CA GLU A 116 -1.26 16.31 9.22
C GLU A 116 0.20 16.30 8.72
N SER A 117 1.12 15.71 9.50
CA SER A 117 2.55 15.66 9.18
C SER A 117 2.96 14.45 8.34
N TYR A 118 1.99 13.68 7.81
CA TYR A 118 2.31 12.47 7.07
C TYR A 118 3.19 12.77 5.85
N VAL A 119 4.33 12.08 5.76
CA VAL A 119 5.21 12.12 4.60
C VAL A 119 5.34 10.71 4.02
N PRO A 120 4.90 10.47 2.77
CA PRO A 120 5.14 9.20 2.10
C PRO A 120 6.65 9.04 1.80
N ASN A 121 7.18 7.84 1.97
CA ASN A 121 8.57 7.56 1.65
C ASN A 121 8.73 7.27 0.16
N VAL A 122 9.49 8.12 -0.54
CA VAL A 122 9.76 7.98 -1.99
C VAL A 122 10.56 6.73 -2.36
N HIS A 123 11.22 6.10 -1.39
CA HIS A 123 11.98 4.85 -1.60
C HIS A 123 11.14 3.60 -1.32
N TYR A 124 9.92 3.75 -0.79
CA TYR A 124 9.03 2.63 -0.52
C TYR A 124 8.68 1.88 -1.82
N ARG A 125 8.63 0.55 -1.75
CA ARG A 125 8.22 -0.29 -2.88
C ARG A 125 6.94 -1.04 -2.53
N LEU A 126 5.87 -0.91 -3.29
CA LEU A 126 4.66 -1.72 -3.06
C LEU A 126 4.92 -3.22 -3.29
N ILE A 127 5.82 -3.55 -4.21
CA ILE A 127 6.27 -4.91 -4.48
C ILE A 127 7.80 -4.92 -4.49
N SER A 128 8.41 -5.76 -3.67
CA SER A 128 9.87 -5.92 -3.55
C SER A 128 10.28 -7.38 -3.80
N ALA A 129 11.57 -7.69 -3.61
CA ALA A 129 12.05 -9.07 -3.63
C ALA A 129 11.43 -9.93 -2.51
N ASN A 130 10.89 -9.31 -1.46
CA ASN A 130 10.17 -9.98 -0.37
C ASN A 130 8.68 -10.19 -0.69
N GLY A 131 8.22 -9.81 -1.89
CA GLY A 131 6.86 -10.00 -2.37
C GLY A 131 6.00 -8.73 -2.29
N VAL A 132 4.69 -8.93 -2.29
CA VAL A 132 3.69 -7.86 -2.17
C VAL A 132 3.72 -7.28 -0.76
N PHE A 133 3.49 -5.97 -0.63
CA PHE A 133 3.31 -5.29 0.64
C PHE A 133 2.36 -6.02 1.59
N GLN A 134 2.65 -5.90 2.89
CA GLN A 134 1.79 -6.40 3.96
C GLN A 134 1.51 -5.26 4.94
N LEU A 135 0.25 -5.13 5.32
CA LEU A 135 -0.18 -4.14 6.29
C LEU A 135 -0.64 -4.86 7.55
N PRO A 136 -0.56 -4.22 8.73
CA PRO A 136 -1.24 -4.70 9.91
C PRO A 136 -2.69 -5.04 9.62
N LYS A 137 -3.14 -6.19 10.11
CA LYS A 137 -4.46 -6.77 9.77
C LYS A 137 -5.64 -5.79 9.88
N GLN A 138 -5.60 -4.85 10.81
CA GLN A 138 -6.64 -3.83 10.95
C GLN A 138 -6.61 -2.82 9.80
N MET A 139 -5.42 -2.38 9.40
CA MET A 139 -5.22 -1.47 8.27
C MET A 139 -5.53 -2.15 6.93
N GLU A 140 -5.17 -3.42 6.76
CA GLU A 140 -5.57 -4.23 5.60
C GLU A 140 -7.11 -4.27 5.45
N LYS A 141 -7.85 -4.48 6.54
CA LYS A 141 -9.31 -4.45 6.52
C LYS A 141 -9.87 -3.08 6.11
N VAL A 142 -9.29 -1.99 6.62
CA VAL A 142 -9.73 -0.63 6.26
C VAL A 142 -9.50 -0.38 4.77
N LEU A 143 -8.33 -0.76 4.24
CA LEU A 143 -8.01 -0.65 2.82
C LEU A 143 -9.02 -1.42 1.95
N LEU A 144 -9.24 -2.70 2.26
CA LEU A 144 -10.16 -3.55 1.50
C LEU A 144 -11.61 -3.07 1.59
N ALA A 145 -12.07 -2.64 2.78
CA ALA A 145 -13.41 -2.09 2.95
C ALA A 145 -13.61 -0.81 2.12
N ALA A 146 -12.61 0.09 2.11
CA ALA A 146 -12.66 1.32 1.33
C ALA A 146 -12.62 1.09 -0.19
N LEU A 147 -12.11 -0.06 -0.66
CA LEU A 147 -12.16 -0.45 -2.07
C LEU A 147 -13.52 -0.99 -2.52
N LEU A 148 -14.29 -1.51 -1.58
CA LEU A 148 -15.60 -2.14 -1.80
C LEU A 148 -16.79 -1.22 -1.52
N ALA A 149 -16.54 -0.06 -0.89
CA ALA A 149 -17.52 1.00 -0.64
C ALA A 149 -17.83 1.80 -1.90
#